data_AF-A0A220VCC5-F1
#
_entry.id   AF-A0A220VCC5-F1
#
_cell.length_a   1.000
_cell.length_b   1.000
_cell.length_c   1.000
_cell.angle_alpha   90.00
_cell.angle_beta   90.00
_cell.angle_gamma   90.00
#
_symmetry.space_group_name_H-M   'P 1'
#
loop_
_entity.id
_entity.type
_entity.pdbx_description
1 polymer ?
#
loop_
_entity_poly.entity_id
_entity_poly.type
_entity_poly.pdbx_seq_one_letter_code
_entity_poly.pdbx_strand_id
1 'polypeptide(L)'
;MQKELMNRILISLILFSSSLFALDNDSQKPINVSASQQSVDGIKNISIFTGDVVVTQGTRKLEADKVTIKKILTKSSQKKTFFSSRHMDILPYILIKMNQG
;
A
#
# COMPACT_ATOMS: atom_id res chain seq x y z
N MET A 1 31.67 20.19 -40.47
CA MET A 1 32.25 20.06 -39.11
C MET A 1 31.23 20.36 -38.01
N GLN A 2 30.56 21.52 -38.00
CA GLN A 2 29.57 21.92 -36.98
C GLN A 2 28.37 20.95 -36.83
N LYS A 3 27.84 20.42 -37.95
CA LYS A 3 26.70 19.48 -37.94
C LYS A 3 27.01 18.12 -37.31
N GLU A 4 28.22 17.59 -37.56
CA GLU A 4 28.71 16.36 -36.95
C GLU A 4 28.90 16.51 -35.44
N LEU A 5 29.39 17.68 -35.01
CA LEU A 5 29.52 18.01 -33.59
C LEU A 5 28.14 18.07 -32.91
N MET A 6 27.16 18.70 -33.55
CA MET A 6 25.78 18.78 -33.05
C MET A 6 25.10 17.40 -32.98
N ASN A 7 25.36 16.53 -33.95
CA ASN A 7 24.81 15.17 -33.98
C ASN A 7 25.39 14.29 -32.87
N ARG A 8 26.69 14.43 -32.57
CA ARG A 8 27.35 13.74 -31.45
C ARG A 8 26.81 14.18 -30.09
N ILE A 9 26.50 15.46 -29.93
CA ILE A 9 25.87 15.99 -28.72
C ILE A 9 24.45 15.44 -28.55
N LEU A 10 23.66 15.37 -29.62
CA LEU A 10 22.32 14.78 -29.59
C LEU A 10 22.33 13.30 -29.16
N ILE A 11 23.26 12.51 -29.70
CA ILE A 11 23.38 11.09 -29.36
C ILE A 11 23.79 10.90 -27.89
N SER A 12 24.70 11.74 -27.39
CA SER A 12 25.11 11.74 -25.97
C SER A 12 23.95 12.05 -25.03
N LEU A 13 23.02 12.92 -25.41
CA LEU A 13 21.90 13.32 -24.57
C LEU A 13 20.84 12.21 -24.43
N ILE A 14 20.62 11.44 -25.50
CA ILE A 14 19.69 10.31 -25.51
C ILE A 14 20.23 9.15 -24.64
N LEU A 15 21.54 8.93 -24.63
CA LEU A 15 22.17 7.91 -23.80
C LEU A 15 22.16 8.24 -22.29
N PHE A 16 21.82 9.48 -21.92
CA PHE A 16 21.74 9.91 -20.52
C PHE A 16 20.32 9.82 -19.93
N SER A 17 19.34 9.29 -20.67
CA SER A 17 17.99 9.08 -20.11
C SER A 17 17.99 7.91 -19.12
N SER A 18 18.29 8.19 -17.86
CA SER A 18 18.07 7.23 -16.78
C SER A 18 16.57 7.04 -16.54
N SER A 19 16.13 5.79 -16.47
CA SER A 19 14.75 5.44 -16.14
C SER A 19 14.49 5.79 -14.68
N LEU A 20 13.78 6.89 -14.42
CA LEU A 20 13.22 7.19 -13.10
C LEU A 20 12.10 6.20 -12.81
N PHE A 21 12.41 5.11 -12.11
CA PHE A 21 11.40 4.22 -11.54
C PHE A 21 10.72 4.96 -10.38
N ALA A 22 9.56 5.56 -10.65
CA ALA A 22 8.66 6.05 -9.62
C ALA A 22 8.02 4.84 -8.91
N LEU A 23 8.71 4.27 -7.94
CA LEU A 23 8.20 3.16 -7.15
C LEU A 23 7.32 3.71 -6.02
N ASP A 24 6.00 3.71 -6.22
CA ASP A 24 5.03 3.92 -5.14
C ASP A 24 5.05 2.69 -4.22
N ASN A 25 5.72 2.83 -3.08
CA ASN A 25 5.90 1.76 -2.11
C ASN A 25 4.95 1.87 -0.91
N ASP A 26 3.98 2.80 -0.94
CA ASP A 26 3.05 3.02 0.17
C ASP A 26 2.21 1.77 0.45
N SER A 27 1.82 1.03 -0.59
CA SER A 27 1.06 -0.22 -0.44
C SER A 27 1.82 -1.32 0.36
N GLN A 28 3.15 -1.23 0.46
CA GLN A 28 3.98 -2.14 1.26
C GLN A 28 4.18 -1.64 2.70
N LYS A 29 3.79 -0.39 2.99
CA LYS A 29 3.87 0.17 4.34
C LYS A 29 2.73 -0.35 5.22
N PRO A 30 2.94 -0.44 6.55
CA PRO A 30 1.88 -0.80 7.49
C PRO A 30 0.69 0.16 7.42
N ILE A 31 -0.51 -0.36 7.67
CA ILE A 31 -1.74 0.43 7.83
C ILE A 31 -1.90 0.75 9.31
N ASN A 32 -2.01 2.05 9.64
CA ASN A 32 -2.34 2.52 10.99
C ASN A 32 -3.74 3.13 11.01
N VAL A 33 -4.46 2.95 12.11
CA VAL A 33 -5.81 3.50 12.32
C VAL A 33 -5.86 4.14 13.70
N SER A 34 -6.26 5.41 13.77
CA SER A 34 -6.55 6.14 15.01
C SER A 34 -8.01 6.56 15.01
N ALA A 35 -8.68 6.46 16.15
CA ALA A 35 -10.09 6.83 16.32
C ALA A 35 -10.41 7.03 17.80
N SER A 36 -11.51 7.72 18.12
CA SER A 36 -12.01 7.84 19.49
C SER A 36 -12.56 6.51 20.02
N GLN A 37 -13.18 5.70 19.16
CA GLN A 37 -13.86 4.47 19.54
C GLN A 37 -13.57 3.33 18.55
N GLN A 38 -13.52 2.11 19.08
CA GLN A 38 -13.31 0.88 18.32
C GLN A 38 -14.26 -0.22 18.80
N SER A 39 -14.87 -0.95 17.85
CA SER A 39 -15.67 -2.14 18.10
C SER A 39 -15.18 -3.29 17.21
N VAL A 40 -15.02 -4.49 17.79
CA VAL A 40 -14.45 -5.65 17.09
C VAL A 40 -15.42 -6.83 17.17
N ASP A 41 -15.81 -7.36 16.01
CA ASP A 41 -16.52 -8.63 15.87
C ASP A 41 -15.52 -9.69 15.37
N GLY A 42 -14.99 -10.46 16.33
CA GLY A 42 -14.01 -11.51 16.06
C GLY A 42 -14.56 -12.70 15.26
N ILE A 43 -15.87 -12.95 15.32
CA ILE A 43 -16.52 -14.03 14.57
C ILE A 43 -16.60 -13.64 13.09
N LYS A 44 -16.97 -12.39 12.81
CA LYS A 44 -17.11 -11.89 11.44
C LYS A 44 -15.81 -11.32 10.86
N ASN A 45 -14.74 -11.23 11.66
CA ASN A 45 -13.48 -10.60 11.28
C ASN A 45 -13.67 -9.14 10.82
N ILE A 46 -14.54 -8.41 11.52
CA ILE A 46 -14.86 -7.01 11.23
C ILE A 46 -14.40 -6.14 12.41
N SER A 47 -13.78 -5.00 12.10
CA SER A 47 -13.46 -3.94 13.05
C SER A 47 -14.09 -2.63 12.59
N ILE A 48 -14.79 -1.94 13.48
CA ILE A 48 -15.48 -0.68 13.23
C ILE A 48 -14.81 0.39 14.09
N PHE A 49 -14.37 1.47 13.44
CA PHE A 49 -13.75 2.63 14.07
C PHE A 49 -14.68 3.82 13.89
N THR A 50 -14.88 4.63 14.93
CA THR A 50 -15.77 5.80 14.90
C THR A 50 -15.22 6.96 15.72
N GLY A 51 -15.50 8.17 15.27
CA GLY A 51 -15.03 9.42 15.89
C GLY A 51 -13.60 9.74 15.47
N ASP A 52 -13.44 10.85 14.76
CA ASP A 52 -12.15 11.39 14.28
C ASP A 52 -11.22 10.31 13.72
N VAL A 53 -11.73 9.49 12.81
CA VAL A 53 -10.98 8.32 12.32
C VAL A 53 -9.94 8.77 11.31
N VAL A 54 -8.68 8.45 11.58
CA VAL A 54 -7.54 8.71 10.69
C VAL A 54 -6.88 7.38 10.34
N VAL A 55 -6.88 7.04 9.04
CA VAL A 55 -6.16 5.88 8.50
C VAL A 55 -4.94 6.36 7.72
N THR A 56 -3.76 5.80 8.00
CA THR A 56 -2.52 6.12 7.29
C THR A 56 -1.83 4.87 6.74
N GLN A 57 -1.25 5.00 5.55
CA GLN A 57 -0.42 3.98 4.92
C GLN A 57 0.67 4.64 4.07
N GLY A 58 1.90 4.68 4.59
CA GLY A 58 2.98 5.42 3.93
C GLY A 58 2.67 6.91 3.88
N THR A 59 2.68 7.51 2.68
CA THR A 59 2.29 8.92 2.48
C THR A 59 0.77 9.13 2.37
N ARG A 60 -0.01 8.05 2.24
CA ARG A 60 -1.47 8.12 2.11
C ARG A 60 -2.14 8.35 3.46
N LYS A 61 -3.11 9.25 3.50
CA LYS A 61 -3.93 9.59 4.67
C LYS A 61 -5.40 9.67 4.28
N LEU A 62 -6.26 9.12 5.11
CA LEU A 62 -7.71 9.11 4.95
C LEU A 62 -8.38 9.48 6.27
N GLU A 63 -9.30 10.43 6.24
CA GLU A 63 -10.05 10.91 7.40
C GLU A 63 -11.55 10.64 7.21
N ALA A 64 -12.23 10.20 8.26
CA ALA A 64 -13.67 9.90 8.22
C ALA A 64 -14.30 9.86 9.62
N ASP A 65 -15.63 9.98 9.69
CA ASP A 65 -16.36 9.79 10.95
C ASP A 65 -16.45 8.30 11.36
N LYS A 66 -16.46 7.40 10.37
CA LYS A 66 -16.59 5.96 10.57
C LYS A 66 -15.85 5.16 9.49
N VAL A 67 -15.07 4.18 9.93
CA VAL A 67 -14.38 3.22 9.07
C VAL A 67 -14.73 1.80 9.47
N THR A 68 -15.04 0.95 8.49
CA THR A 68 -15.23 -0.49 8.72
C THR A 68 -14.14 -1.27 7.98
N ILE A 69 -13.36 -2.03 8.73
CA ILE A 69 -12.27 -2.89 8.25
C ILE A 69 -12.74 -4.34 8.29
N LYS A 70 -12.72 -5.02 7.15
CA LYS A 70 -12.98 -6.45 7.06
C LYS A 70 -11.70 -7.19 6.70
N LYS A 71 -11.26 -8.10 7.56
CA LYS A 71 -10.11 -8.98 7.29
C LYS A 71 -10.58 -10.14 6.42
N ILE A 72 -10.14 -10.17 5.15
CA ILE A 72 -10.38 -11.32 4.27
C ILE A 72 -9.24 -12.31 4.45
N LEU A 73 -9.56 -13.51 4.92
CA LEU A 73 -8.62 -14.63 4.94
C LEU A 73 -8.56 -15.24 3.53
N THR A 74 -7.70 -14.70 2.67
CA THR A 74 -7.41 -15.33 1.37
C THR A 74 -6.50 -16.54 1.60
N LYS A 75 -6.94 -17.75 1.23
CA LYS A 75 -6.08 -18.95 1.15
C LYS A 75 -5.13 -18.87 -0.07
N SER A 76 -4.26 -17.86 -0.11
CA SER A 76 -3.44 -17.51 -1.29
C SER A 76 -1.96 -17.90 -1.14
N SER A 77 -1.62 -19.10 -0.63
CA SER A 77 -0.25 -19.66 -0.74
C SER A 77 -0.03 -21.13 -0.32
N GLN A 78 -1.05 -22.00 -0.33
CA GLN A 78 -0.83 -23.46 -0.11
C GLN A 78 -0.30 -24.19 -1.38
N LYS A 79 0.58 -23.56 -2.16
CA LYS A 79 1.43 -24.21 -3.17
C LYS A 79 2.75 -23.46 -3.39
N LYS A 80 3.44 -23.14 -2.30
CA LYS A 80 4.90 -22.94 -2.23
C LYS A 80 5.24 -22.91 -0.73
N THR A 81 6.33 -23.55 -0.33
CA THR A 81 6.81 -23.65 1.06
C THR A 81 5.98 -24.51 2.04
N PHE A 82 5.82 -25.80 1.71
CA PHE A 82 6.08 -26.87 2.70
C PHE A 82 7.61 -26.95 2.91
N PHE A 83 8.26 -25.91 3.42
CA PHE A 83 9.65 -25.94 3.86
C PHE A 83 9.93 -24.70 4.73
N SER A 84 10.19 -24.97 6.00
CA SER A 84 11.07 -24.21 6.91
C SER A 84 10.64 -22.84 7.46
N SER A 85 10.66 -22.79 8.80
CA SER A 85 11.02 -21.66 9.69
C SER A 85 10.13 -20.41 9.79
N ARG A 86 9.48 -20.32 10.96
CA ARG A 86 9.27 -19.15 11.83
C ARG A 86 9.72 -17.78 11.27
N HIS A 87 8.86 -17.12 10.50
CA HIS A 87 8.46 -15.71 10.59
C HIS A 87 7.61 -15.44 9.34
N MET A 88 6.28 -15.43 9.49
CA MET A 88 5.38 -15.11 8.38
C MET A 88 4.60 -13.87 8.77
N ASP A 89 5.07 -12.71 8.31
CA ASP A 89 4.32 -11.47 8.29
C ASP A 89 3.21 -11.60 7.25
N ILE A 90 2.05 -12.06 7.70
CA ILE A 90 0.84 -12.10 6.88
C ILE A 90 0.26 -10.69 6.92
N LEU A 91 0.47 -9.87 5.89
CA LEU A 91 -0.30 -8.64 5.72
C LEU A 91 -1.69 -9.02 5.19
N PRO A 92 -2.77 -8.93 5.98
CA PRO A 92 -4.10 -9.13 5.43
C PRO A 92 -4.47 -7.93 4.56
N TYR A 93 -5.02 -8.18 3.38
CA TYR A 93 -5.75 -7.17 2.62
C TYR A 93 -6.93 -6.68 3.47
N ILE A 94 -6.83 -5.46 3.97
CA ILE A 94 -7.89 -4.77 4.69
C ILE A 94 -8.77 -4.07 3.65
N LEU A 95 -10.02 -4.50 3.51
CA LEU A 95 -11.01 -3.73 2.76
C LEU A 95 -11.58 -2.65 3.69
N ILE A 96 -11.28 -1.38 3.40
CA ILE A 96 -11.86 -0.21 4.05
C ILE A 96 -13.15 0.16 3.31
N LYS A 97 -14.30 -0.04 3.94
CA LYS A 97 -15.58 0.49 3.45
C LYS A 97 -15.86 1.81 4.18
N MET A 98 -15.81 2.92 3.45
CA MET A 98 -16.22 4.24 3.95
C MET A 98 -17.72 4.44 3.72
N ASN A 99 -18.40 5.04 4.70
CA ASN A 99 -19.75 5.56 4.53
C ASN A 99 -19.64 7.08 4.60
N GLN A 100 -19.55 7.72 3.44
CA GLN A 100 -19.67 9.18 3.30
C GLN A 100 -21.18 9.46 3.44
N GLY A 101 -21.57 10.12 4.54
CA GLY A 101 -22.94 10.54 4.77
C GLY A 101 -23.43 11.51 3.70
#